data_AF-A0AAJ0DQN7-F1
#
_entry.id   AF-A0AAJ0DQN7-F1
#
_cell.length_a   1.000
_cell.length_b   1.000
_cell.length_c   1.000
_cell.angle_alpha   90.00
_cell.angle_beta   90.00
_cell.angle_gamma   90.00
#
_symmetry.space_group_name_H-M   'P 1'
#
loop_
_entity.id
_entity.type
_entity.pdbx_description
1 polymer ?
#
loop_
_entity_poly.entity_id
_entity_poly.type
_entity_poly.pdbx_seq_one_letter_code
_entity_poly.pdbx_strand_id
1 'polypeptide(L)' 'MAFGFGRHACPGRFFAATEIKMLIARLLLEYDIRMPEGVMERYKNIVRGDRSNRIIRRRLC' A
#
# COMPACT_ATOMS: atom_id res chain seq x y z
N MET A 1 9.48 -2.59 3.63
CA MET A 1 10.47 -1.98 2.71
C MET A 1 9.87 -1.93 1.31
N ALA A 2 9.38 -0.78 0.86
CA ALA A 2 8.64 -0.66 -0.41
C ALA A 2 9.52 -0.73 -1.67
N PHE A 3 10.81 -0.43 -1.56
CA PHE A 3 11.75 -0.33 -2.70
C PHE A 3 12.94 -1.30 -2.62
N GLY A 4 12.82 -2.38 -1.84
CA GLY A 4 13.90 -3.35 -1.64
C GLY A 4 15.07 -2.81 -0.82
N PHE A 5 16.14 -3.61 -0.70
CA PHE A 5 17.37 -3.27 0.02
C PHE A 5 18.60 -3.86 -0.69
N GLY A 6 19.78 -3.29 -0.46
CA GLY A 6 21.05 -3.78 -1.01
C GLY A 6 21.18 -3.59 -2.54
N ARG A 7 21.86 -4.53 -3.21
CA ARG A 7 22.15 -4.48 -4.66
C ARG A 7 20.90 -4.51 -5.55
N HIS A 8 19.76 -4.94 -5.00
CA HIS A 8 18.47 -4.99 -5.70
C HIS A 8 17.50 -3.88 -5.25
N ALA A 9 18.00 -2.86 -4.54
CA ALA A 9 17.19 -1.69 -4.22
C ALA A 9 16.80 -0.95 -5.50
N CYS A 10 15.58 -0.41 -5.54
CA CYS A 10 15.14 0.38 -6.68
C CYS A 10 16.05 1.60 -6.85
N PRO A 11 16.73 1.75 -8.02
CA PRO A 11 17.61 2.89 -8.28
C PRO A 11 16.81 4.21 -8.32
N GLY A 12 15.54 4.15 -8.76
CA GLY A 12 14.64 5.30 -8.87
C GLY A 12 13.91 5.71 -7.59
N ARG A 13 14.22 5.14 -6.42
CA ARG A 13 13.46 5.40 -5.18
C ARG A 13 13.39 6.88 -4.78
N PHE A 14 14.44 7.65 -5.11
CA PHE A 14 14.48 9.08 -4.80
C PHE A 14 13.61 9.89 -5.75
N PHE A 15 13.64 9.55 -7.04
CA PHE A 15 12.79 10.17 -8.04
C PHE A 15 11.31 9.92 -7.70
N ALA A 16 10.94 8.65 -7.49
CA ALA A 16 9.59 8.28 -7.09
C ALA A 16 9.14 8.97 -5.80
N ALA A 17 10.02 9.08 -4.79
CA ALA A 17 9.69 9.77 -3.54
C ALA A 17 9.42 11.28 -3.75
N THR A 18 10.14 11.94 -4.67
CA THR A 18 9.92 13.34 -5.00
C THR A 18 8.62 13.54 -5.75
N GLU A 19 8.34 12.71 -6.76
CA GLU A 19 7.08 12.75 -7.51
C GLU A 19 5.87 12.53 -6.61
N ILE A 20 5.93 11.53 -5.73
CA ILE A 20 4.84 11.23 -4.77
C ILE A 20 4.57 12.45 -3.88
N LYS A 21 5.62 13.12 -3.39
CA LYS A 21 5.45 14.33 -2.56
C LYS A 21 4.78 15.46 -3.34
N MET A 22 5.21 15.71 -4.58
CA MET A 22 4.59 16.73 -5.42
C MET A 22 3.13 16.42 -5.72
N LEU A 23 2.81 15.15 -6.03
CA LEU A 23 1.44 14.70 -6.26
C LEU A 23 0.58 14.93 -5.02
N ILE A 24 1.04 14.50 -3.84
CA ILE A 24 0.31 14.65 -2.58
C ILE A 24 0.13 16.13 -2.24
N ALA A 25 1.15 16.97 -2.42
CA ALA A 25 1.06 18.41 -2.15
C ALA A 25 -0.04 19.06 -3.00
N ARG A 26 -0.13 18.71 -4.29
CA ARG A 26 -1.21 19.19 -5.16
C ARG A 26 -2.57 18.65 -4.74
N LEU A 27 -2.64 17.37 -4.39
CA LEU A 27 -3.87 16.73 -3.94
C LEU A 27 -4.45 17.44 -2.70
N LEU A 28 -3.60 17.82 -1.74
CA LEU A 28 -4.02 18.50 -0.52
C LEU A 28 -4.44 19.97 -0.74
N LEU A 29 -3.86 20.65 -1.73
CA LEU A 29 -4.18 22.05 -2.03
C LEU A 29 -5.43 22.18 -2.91
N GLU A 30 -5.62 21.24 -3.84
CA GLU A 30 -6.69 21.30 -4.85
C GLU A 30 -7.94 20.51 -4.45
N TYR A 31 -7.85 19.54 -3.53
CA TYR A 31 -8.97 18.65 -3.15
C TYR A 31 -9.21 18.60 -1.63
N ASP A 32 -10.49 18.57 -1.26
CA ASP A 32 -10.93 18.30 0.11
C ASP A 32 -11.29 16.81 0.25
N ILE A 33 -10.43 16.06 0.93
CA ILE A 33 -10.56 14.59 1.09
C ILE A 33 -11.46 14.31 2.30
N ARG A 34 -12.67 13.81 2.04
CA ARG A 34 -13.63 13.43 3.09
C ARG A 34 -14.04 11.97 2.96
N MET A 35 -14.34 11.35 4.11
CA MET A 35 -14.97 10.03 4.11
C MET A 35 -16.44 10.15 3.71
N PRO A 36 -17.02 9.13 3.06
CA PRO A 36 -18.43 9.12 2.73
C PRO A 36 -19.29 9.20 4.00
N GLU A 37 -20.49 9.76 3.86
CA GLU A 37 -21.37 10.06 4.97
C GLU A 37 -21.73 8.80 5.76
N GLY A 38 -21.56 8.86 7.09
CA GLY A 38 -21.85 7.75 8.01
C GLY A 38 -20.70 6.76 8.27
N VAL A 39 -19.54 6.90 7.62
CA VAL A 39 -18.37 6.05 7.87
C VAL A 39 -17.38 6.77 8.81
N MET A 40 -17.35 6.37 10.07
CA MET A 40 -16.37 6.87 11.07
C MET A 40 -15.34 5.81 11.47
N GLU A 41 -15.46 4.58 10.98
CA GLU A 41 -14.53 3.50 11.31
C GLU A 41 -13.33 3.45 10.36
N ARG A 42 -12.17 3.06 10.91
CA ARG A 42 -10.95 2.86 10.14
C ARG A 42 -11.11 1.67 9.19
N TYR A 43 -10.81 1.85 7.90
CA TYR A 43 -10.84 0.76 6.93
C TYR A 43 -9.87 -0.37 7.34
N LYS A 44 -10.25 -1.63 7.07
CA LYS A 44 -9.45 -2.81 7.43
C LYS A 44 -8.06 -2.72 6.79
N ASN A 45 -7.02 -3.07 7.56
CA ASN A 45 -5.65 -3.08 7.05
C ASN A 45 -5.53 -4.12 5.92
N ILE A 46 -4.99 -3.69 4.77
CA ILE A 46 -4.74 -4.59 3.64
C ILE A 46 -3.44 -5.34 3.92
N VAL A 47 -3.55 -6.60 4.34
CA VAL A 47 -2.39 -7.49 4.56
C VAL A 47 -1.95 -8.04 3.21
N ARG A 48 -0.96 -7.39 2.59
CA ARG A 48 -0.44 -7.80 1.28
C ARG A 48 0.63 -8.88 1.50
N GLY A 49 0.27 -10.15 1.27
CA GLY A 49 1.22 -11.27 1.34
C GLY A 49 0.90 -12.39 2.33
N ASP A 50 -0.33 -12.49 2.83
CA ASP A 50 -0.78 -13.73 3.48
C ASP A 50 -0.85 -14.85 2.44
N ARG A 51 0.28 -15.53 2.23
CA ARG A 51 0.27 -16.91 1.75
C ARG A 51 -0.37 -17.74 2.86
N SER A 52 -1.69 -17.71 2.96
CA SER A 52 -2.46 -18.77 3.62
C SER A 52 -2.23 -20.05 2.81
N ASN A 53 -1.07 -20.66 3.03
CA ASN A 53 -0.68 -21.90 2.41
C ASN A 53 -0.47 -22.90 3.53
N ARG A 54 -1.51 -23.73 3.80
CA ARG A 54 -1.37 -25.18 4.09
C ARG A 54 -2.61 -25.93 4.58
N ILE A 55 -3.84 -25.38 4.59
CA ILE A 55 -4.99 -26.17 5.12
C ILE A 55 -5.70 -27.06 4.05
N ILE A 56 -5.53 -26.80 2.75
CA ILE A 56 -6.21 -27.56 1.68
C ILE A 56 -5.30 -28.62 1.01
N ARG A 57 -4.45 -29.32 1.77
CA ARG A 57 -3.67 -30.47 1.25
C ARG A 57 -3.70 -31.73 2.12
N ARG A 58 -4.73 -31.95 2.94
CA ARG A 58 -4.86 -33.18 3.74
C ARG A 58 -6.28 -33.75 3.89
N ARG A 59 -7.13 -33.66 2.87
CA ARG A 59 -8.39 -34.43 2.92
C ARG A 59 -8.74 -35.10 1.59
N LEU A 60 -8.33 -36.38 1.54
CA LEU A 60 -8.80 -37.52 0.74
C LEU A 60 -8.63 -37.41 -0.79
N CYS A 61 -7.91 -38.28 -1.51
CA CYS A 61 -7.93 -39.75 -1.55
C CYS A 61 -7.88 -40.51 -0.23
#